data_AF-A0A2D6G8E8-F1
#
_entry.id   AF-A0A2D6G8E8-F1
#
_cell.length_a   1.000
_cell.length_b   1.000
_cell.length_c   1.000
_cell.angle_alpha   90.00
_cell.angle_beta   90.00
_cell.angle_gamma   90.00
#
_symmetry.space_group_name_H-M   'P 1'
#
loop_
_entity.id
_entity.type
_entity.pdbx_description
1 polymer ?
#
loop_
_entity_poly.entity_id
_entity_poly.type
_entity_poly.pdbx_seq_one_letter_code
_entity_poly.pdbx_strand_id
1 'polypeptide(L)'
;MLTSEDILQNLKHLRFDWNDEIPVQVIQGIHPQESELMRYKVRGNWFDKVLSDVEYCDRMGWIDGITRKMFNSFVRYMQNGYKKKPLTTREDIQMGNSLLDGVIYDLER
;
A
#
# COMPACT_ATOMS: atom_id res chain seq x y z
N MET A 1 11.67 13.07 -13.27
CA MET A 1 11.04 13.23 -11.93
C MET A 1 9.57 12.97 -12.14
N LEU A 2 8.93 12.11 -11.34
CA LEU A 2 7.51 11.81 -11.50
C LEU A 2 6.69 13.03 -11.09
N THR A 3 5.59 13.30 -11.80
CA THR A 3 4.66 14.38 -11.43
C THR A 3 3.74 13.92 -10.29
N SER A 4 3.03 14.86 -9.66
CA SER A 4 2.00 14.52 -8.68
C SER A 4 0.88 13.67 -9.30
N GLU A 5 0.54 13.92 -10.57
CA GLU A 5 -0.46 13.14 -11.32
C GLU A 5 0.00 11.71 -11.55
N ASP A 6 1.25 11.51 -12.00
CA ASP A 6 1.80 10.15 -12.22
C ASP A 6 1.76 9.33 -10.92
N ILE A 7 2.08 9.96 -9.80
CA ILE A 7 2.07 9.32 -8.48
C ILE A 7 0.64 9.07 -8.00
N LEU A 8 -0.29 10.00 -8.21
CA LEU A 8 -1.70 9.82 -7.88
C LEU A 8 -2.28 8.59 -8.58
N GLN A 9 -2.00 8.41 -9.87
CA GLN A 9 -2.45 7.23 -10.61
C GLN A 9 -1.85 5.94 -10.04
N ASN A 10 -0.57 5.94 -9.64
CA ASN A 10 0.05 4.78 -9.00
C ASN A 10 -0.60 4.45 -7.65
N LEU A 11 -0.91 5.46 -6.83
CA LEU A 11 -1.56 5.26 -5.53
C LEU A 11 -2.99 4.71 -5.71
N LYS A 12 -3.75 5.24 -6.66
CA LYS A 12 -5.08 4.72 -7.04
C LYS A 12 -4.98 3.27 -7.51
N HIS A 13 -3.99 2.94 -8.34
CA HIS A 13 -3.74 1.58 -8.76
C HIS A 13 -3.50 0.63 -7.57
N LEU A 14 -2.65 1.01 -6.62
CA LEU A 14 -2.41 0.20 -5.41
C LEU A 14 -3.66 0.03 -4.55
N ARG A 15 -4.52 1.05 -4.50
CA ARG A 15 -5.71 1.09 -3.66
C ARG A 15 -6.88 0.28 -4.22
N PHE A 16 -7.13 0.40 -5.53
CA PHE A 16 -8.38 -0.05 -6.16
C PHE A 16 -8.21 -1.29 -7.03
N ASP A 17 -7.04 -1.50 -7.65
CA ASP A 17 -6.84 -2.63 -8.56
C ASP A 17 -6.36 -3.90 -7.84
N TRP A 18 -6.19 -3.81 -6.51
CA TRP A 18 -5.78 -4.91 -5.65
C TRP A 18 -6.90 -5.28 -4.66
N ASN A 19 -7.17 -6.57 -4.51
CA ASN A 19 -8.20 -7.14 -3.66
C ASN A 19 -7.76 -7.16 -2.17
N ASP A 20 -8.69 -6.81 -1.29
CA ASP A 20 -8.55 -6.81 0.17
C ASP A 20 -8.72 -8.22 0.80
N GLU A 21 -9.20 -9.19 0.02
CA GLU A 21 -9.36 -10.57 0.47
C GLU A 21 -8.00 -11.23 0.77
N ILE A 22 -8.00 -12.11 1.77
CA ILE A 22 -6.85 -12.97 2.06
C ILE A 22 -7.10 -14.29 1.35
N PRO A 23 -6.21 -14.71 0.42
CA PRO A 23 -6.40 -15.96 -0.30
C PRO A 23 -6.34 -17.14 0.67
N VAL A 24 -7.19 -18.14 0.42
CA VAL A 24 -7.29 -19.36 1.25
C VAL A 24 -6.01 -20.20 1.19
N GLN A 25 -5.27 -20.10 0.08
CA GLN A 25 -4.00 -20.78 -0.11
C GLN A 25 -2.85 -19.77 -0.12
N VAL A 26 -1.70 -20.17 0.42
CA VAL A 26 -0.48 -19.36 0.38
C VAL A 26 -0.03 -19.24 -1.07
N ILE A 27 -0.08 -18.03 -1.61
CA ILE A 27 0.32 -17.78 -2.99
C ILE A 27 1.85 -17.60 -3.03
N GLN A 28 2.57 -18.60 -3.53
CA GLN A 28 4.00 -18.48 -3.84
C GLN A 28 4.18 -18.00 -5.29
N GLY A 29 4.67 -16.78 -5.49
CA GLY A 29 5.09 -16.30 -6.83
C GLY A 29 3.96 -16.16 -7.87
N ILE A 30 4.34 -16.28 -9.14
CA ILE A 30 3.45 -16.22 -10.31
C ILE A 30 2.76 -17.58 -10.43
N HIS A 31 1.43 -17.59 -10.23
CA HIS A 31 0.65 -18.82 -10.40
C HIS A 31 0.75 -19.25 -11.88
N PRO A 32 1.16 -20.49 -12.22
CA PRO A 32 1.56 -20.83 -13.59
C PRO A 32 0.41 -21.03 -14.58
N GLN A 33 -0.85 -20.82 -14.21
CA GLN A 33 -1.98 -21.14 -15.08
C GLN A 33 -3.06 -20.06 -14.99
N GLU A 34 -3.10 -19.30 -16.09
CA GLU A 34 -4.22 -18.55 -16.66
C GLU A 34 -5.52 -18.48 -15.85
N SER A 35 -5.70 -17.37 -15.16
CA SER A 35 -6.92 -16.55 -15.22
C SER A 35 -6.56 -15.23 -14.56
N GLU A 36 -6.74 -14.09 -15.24
CA GLU A 36 -6.83 -12.74 -14.65
C GLU A 36 -6.45 -12.66 -13.16
N LEU A 37 -5.15 -12.71 -12.87
CA LEU A 37 -4.66 -13.02 -11.53
C LEU A 37 -5.14 -11.95 -10.55
N MET A 38 -6.12 -12.30 -9.71
CA MET A 38 -6.55 -11.44 -8.61
C MET A 38 -5.30 -10.98 -7.84
N ARG A 39 -5.09 -9.67 -7.83
CA ARG A 39 -3.93 -9.05 -7.19
C ARG A 39 -4.25 -8.85 -5.72
N TYR A 40 -3.72 -9.68 -4.83
CA TYR A 40 -4.04 -9.59 -3.40
C TYR A 40 -3.05 -8.72 -2.63
N LYS A 41 -3.54 -7.93 -1.68
CA LYS A 41 -2.72 -7.06 -0.79
C LYS A 41 -1.96 -7.82 0.31
N VAL A 42 -1.77 -9.12 0.16
CA VAL A 42 -1.12 -10.00 1.15
C VAL A 42 0.38 -10.23 0.91
N ARG A 43 0.95 -9.56 -0.08
CA ARG A 43 2.38 -9.72 -0.43
C ARG A 43 3.18 -8.56 0.16
N GLY A 44 4.33 -8.85 0.75
CA GLY A 44 5.26 -7.82 1.25
C GLY A 44 5.53 -6.73 0.22
N ASN A 45 5.70 -7.11 -1.05
CA ASN A 45 5.94 -6.17 -2.16
C ASN A 45 4.83 -5.11 -2.33
N TRP A 46 3.57 -5.42 -2.02
CA TRP A 46 2.50 -4.42 -2.07
C TRP A 46 2.72 -3.35 -1.00
N PHE A 47 2.99 -3.76 0.24
CA PHE A 47 3.29 -2.85 1.33
C PHE A 47 4.58 -2.04 1.08
N ASP A 48 5.62 -2.66 0.56
CA ASP A 48 6.87 -1.97 0.22
C ASP A 48 6.66 -0.92 -0.89
N LYS A 49 5.77 -1.20 -1.85
CA LYS A 49 5.40 -0.24 -2.89
C LYS A 49 4.59 0.92 -2.34
N VAL A 50 3.62 0.66 -1.44
CA VAL A 50 2.91 1.71 -0.69
C VAL A 50 3.90 2.60 0.08
N LEU A 51 4.84 1.99 0.80
CA LEU A 51 5.87 2.75 1.53
C LEU A 51 6.68 3.66 0.60
N SER A 52 7.17 3.13 -0.53
CA SER A 52 7.97 3.88 -1.49
C SER A 52 7.22 5.08 -2.08
N ASP A 53 5.98 4.89 -2.51
CA ASP A 53 5.22 5.95 -3.19
C ASP A 53 4.77 7.04 -2.20
N VAL A 54 4.40 6.65 -0.98
CA VAL A 54 4.01 7.61 0.07
C VAL A 54 5.23 8.36 0.63
N GLU A 55 6.38 7.70 0.78
CA GLU A 55 7.65 8.37 1.15
C GLU A 55 8.02 9.43 0.11
N TYR A 56 7.80 9.15 -1.18
CA TYR A 56 8.00 10.14 -2.22
C TYR A 56 7.07 11.34 -2.05
N CYS A 57 5.77 11.12 -1.82
CA CYS A 57 4.82 12.21 -1.56
C CYS A 57 5.20 13.06 -0.35
N ASP A 58 5.66 12.42 0.74
CA ASP A 58 6.10 13.12 1.95
C ASP A 58 7.33 13.99 1.71
N ARG A 59 8.34 13.46 1.01
CA ARG A 59 9.55 14.22 0.65
C ARG A 59 9.25 15.40 -0.27
N MET A 60 8.26 15.28 -1.13
CA MET A 60 7.82 16.36 -2.02
C MET A 60 6.90 17.37 -1.31
N GLY A 61 6.49 17.11 -0.06
CA GLY A 61 5.61 17.99 0.72
C GLY A 61 4.16 17.99 0.26
N TRP A 62 3.72 16.93 -0.44
CA TRP A 62 2.37 16.83 -1.01
C TRP A 62 1.31 16.31 -0.04
N ILE A 63 1.72 15.79 1.12
CA ILE A 63 0.81 15.27 2.14
C ILE A 63 0.75 16.20 3.34
N ASP A 64 -0.39 16.23 3.99
CA ASP A 64 -0.64 17.09 5.14
C ASP A 64 -0.11 16.51 6.46
N GLY A 65 -0.31 17.24 7.55
CA GLY A 65 0.15 16.81 8.87
C GLY A 65 -0.58 15.58 9.45
N ILE A 66 -1.82 15.33 9.04
CA ILE A 66 -2.62 14.18 9.47
C ILE A 66 -2.12 12.93 8.74
N THR A 67 -2.06 12.99 7.41
CA THR A 67 -1.58 11.91 6.55
C THR A 67 -0.12 11.56 6.86
N ARG A 68 0.74 12.56 7.12
CA ARG A 68 2.12 12.31 7.57
C ARG A 68 2.19 11.54 8.88
N LYS A 69 1.29 11.78 9.84
CA LYS A 69 1.23 11.00 11.10
C LYS A 69 0.80 9.55 10.84
N MET A 70 -0.14 9.34 9.91
CA MET A 70 -0.53 8.00 9.47
C MET A 70 0.64 7.27 8.83
N PHE A 71 1.37 7.94 7.93
CA PHE A 71 2.57 7.40 7.29
C PHE A 71 3.62 6.98 8.31
N ASN A 72 3.96 7.85 9.27
CA ASN A 72 4.93 7.54 10.33
C ASN A 72 4.51 6.34 11.20
N SER A 73 3.22 6.24 11.52
CA SER A 73 2.66 5.10 12.26
C SER A 73 2.79 3.81 11.45
N PHE A 74 2.49 3.88 10.16
CA PHE A 74 2.59 2.76 9.23
C PHE A 74 4.06 2.30 9.05
N VAL A 75 5.01 3.20 8.85
CA VAL A 75 6.46 2.89 8.76
C VAL A 75 6.92 2.13 10.01
N ARG A 76 6.58 2.65 11.20
CA ARG A 76 6.94 2.01 12.48
C ARG A 76 6.35 0.62 12.59
N TYR A 77 5.09 0.46 12.18
CA TYR A 77 4.40 -0.82 12.18
C TYR A 77 5.06 -1.82 11.22
N MET A 78 5.39 -1.39 10.01
CA MET A 78 6.03 -2.24 8.99
C MET A 78 7.40 -2.74 9.44
N GLN A 79 8.20 -1.88 10.07
CA GLN A 79 9.54 -2.23 10.56
C GLN A 79 9.53 -3.16 11.78
N ASN A 80 8.62 -2.91 12.73
CA ASN A 80 8.68 -3.55 14.04
C ASN A 80 7.68 -4.70 14.23
N GLY A 81 6.58 -4.68 13.49
CA GLY A 81 5.46 -5.62 13.59
C GLY A 81 5.34 -6.51 12.36
N TYR A 82 4.94 -5.94 11.22
CA TYR A 82 4.57 -6.71 10.03
C TYR A 82 5.68 -7.65 9.54
N LYS A 83 6.93 -7.17 9.41
CA LYS A 83 8.07 -7.97 8.93
C LYS A 83 8.41 -9.18 9.82
N LYS A 84 7.88 -9.24 11.04
CA LYS A 84 8.05 -10.37 11.97
C LYS A 84 6.88 -11.35 11.94
N LYS A 85 5.78 -11.01 11.26
CA LYS A 85 4.61 -11.87 11.14
C LYS A 85 4.82 -12.91 10.03
N PRO A 86 4.28 -14.13 10.20
CA PRO A 86 4.32 -15.15 9.16
C PRO A 86 3.33 -14.88 8.02
N LEU A 87 2.20 -14.22 8.30
CA LEU A 87 1.10 -13.99 7.36
C LEU A 87 0.50 -12.60 7.55
N THR A 88 0.01 -12.03 6.44
CA THR A 88 -0.78 -10.81 6.42
C THR A 88 -2.16 -11.04 7.03
N THR A 89 -2.65 -10.08 7.80
CA THR A 89 -4.01 -10.06 8.35
C THR A 89 -4.86 -8.97 7.70
N ARG A 90 -6.17 -8.97 7.97
CA ARG A 90 -7.09 -7.96 7.44
C ARG A 90 -6.76 -6.57 7.97
N GLU A 91 -6.32 -6.49 9.22
CA GLU A 91 -5.91 -5.26 9.88
C GLU A 91 -4.68 -4.66 9.19
N ASP A 92 -3.73 -5.50 8.73
CA ASP A 92 -2.55 -5.03 7.98
C ASP A 92 -2.98 -4.33 6.68
N ILE A 93 -3.90 -4.95 5.93
CA ILE A 93 -4.45 -4.40 4.68
C ILE A 93 -5.21 -3.10 4.96
N GLN A 94 -6.03 -3.07 6.01
CA GLN A 94 -6.79 -1.87 6.39
C GLN A 94 -5.88 -0.70 6.77
N MET A 95 -4.75 -0.96 7.44
CA MET A 95 -3.76 0.09 7.73
C MET A 95 -3.17 0.67 6.44
N GLY A 96 -2.80 -0.17 5.47
CA GLY A 96 -2.30 0.27 4.17
C GLY A 96 -3.35 1.05 3.38
N ASN A 97 -4.59 0.55 3.33
CA ASN A 97 -5.70 1.22 2.65
C ASN A 97 -6.02 2.59 3.27
N SER A 98 -6.05 2.68 4.60
CA SER A 98 -6.31 3.95 5.28
C SER A 98 -5.24 4.98 4.95
N LEU A 99 -3.97 4.56 4.88
CA LEU A 99 -2.88 5.45 4.46
C LEU A 99 -3.05 5.90 3.01
N LEU A 100 -3.35 4.97 2.09
CA LEU A 100 -3.59 5.29 0.69
C LEU A 100 -4.77 6.26 0.51
N ASP A 101 -5.86 6.04 1.23
CA ASP A 101 -7.05 6.92 1.18
C ASP A 101 -6.70 8.34 1.63
N GLY A 102 -5.90 8.50 2.69
CA GLY A 102 -5.43 9.81 3.15
C GLY A 102 -4.53 10.52 2.14
N VAL A 103 -3.56 9.80 1.56
CA VAL A 103 -2.62 10.38 0.58
C VAL A 103 -3.35 10.74 -0.73
N ILE A 104 -4.26 9.90 -1.21
CA ILE A 104 -5.06 10.18 -2.40
C ILE A 104 -5.91 11.44 -2.17
N TYR A 105 -6.56 11.56 -1.01
CA TYR A 105 -7.33 12.74 -0.64
C TYR A 105 -6.48 14.03 -0.66
N ASP A 106 -5.28 13.98 -0.09
CA ASP A 106 -4.38 15.13 -0.07
C ASP A 106 -3.95 15.58 -1.48
N LEU A 107 -3.72 14.63 -2.39
CA LEU A 107 -3.28 14.90 -3.77
C LEU A 107 -4.41 15.36 -4.69
N GLU A 108 -5.67 15.05 -4.38
CA GLU A 108 -6.85 15.47 -5.17
C GLU A 108 -7.38 16.86 -4.80
N ARG A 109 -6.86 17.47 -3.74
CA ARG A 109 -7.32 18.76 -3.21
C ARG A 109 -6.56 19.95 -3.80
#